data_AF-A0A060M5C4-F1
#
_entry.id   AF-A0A060M5C4-F1
#
_cell.length_a   1.000
_cell.length_b   1.000
_cell.length_c   1.000
_cell.angle_alpha   90.00
_cell.angle_beta   90.00
_cell.angle_gamma   90.00
#
_symmetry.space_group_name_H-M   'P 1'
#
loop_
_entity.id
_entity.type
_entity.pdbx_description
1 polymer ?
#
loop_
_entity_poly.entity_id
_entity_poly.type
_entity_poly.pdbx_seq_one_letter_code
_entity_poly.pdbx_strand_id
1 'polypeptide(L)'
;MSTESLPYNQNKDDIYQWIEEYQRTGSEEVQVRLVKHFEALVRSLSRKFSKGREYDEDLFQVGMVGLLAALNRYNEEFGRSFESFAVPTIVGEIKRFIRDKTWSVHVPRRIKELGPKIKKAADALTIELQRSPYVHEIAQYLEVEEEEVLETMEMSKSYQALSVNRSLEADQEGGEVTLLDLVGNDDTGYEQADQRMLLEKAFQVLNEREKEILQCTYYENLSQKETGEKLGISQMHVSRLQRRALQKLRDSIRIEPTEIF
;
A
#
# COMPACT_ATOMS: atom_id res chain seq x y z
N MET A 1 36.56 53.56 2.96
CA MET A 1 35.12 53.29 2.78
C MET A 1 34.75 52.23 3.79
N SER A 2 34.04 52.65 4.83
CA SER A 2 33.66 51.81 5.96
C SER A 2 32.67 50.75 5.49
N THR A 3 32.99 49.48 5.75
CA THR A 3 32.01 48.40 5.75
C THR A 3 31.04 48.65 6.90
N GLU A 4 29.87 49.23 6.59
CA GLU A 4 28.74 49.25 7.50
C GLU A 4 28.25 47.82 7.70
N SER A 5 28.55 47.26 8.86
CA SER A 5 27.90 46.08 9.39
C SER A 5 26.40 46.37 9.55
N LEU A 6 25.58 45.73 8.71
CA LEU A 6 24.13 45.74 8.83
C LEU A 6 23.71 45.33 10.26
N PRO A 7 22.76 46.05 10.89
CA PRO A 7 22.41 45.85 12.29
C PRO A 7 21.65 44.53 12.47
N TYR A 8 22.36 43.47 12.88
CA TYR A 8 21.80 42.16 13.21
C TYR A 8 20.74 42.20 14.34
N ASN A 9 20.70 43.27 15.14
CA ASN A 9 19.83 43.39 16.30
C ASN A 9 18.41 43.94 16.01
N GLN A 10 18.23 44.81 15.02
CA GLN A 10 16.91 45.41 14.73
C GLN A 10 15.91 44.38 14.16
N ASN A 11 16.39 43.45 13.33
CA ASN A 11 15.54 42.42 12.72
C ASN A 11 14.92 41.45 13.73
N LYS A 12 15.51 41.25 14.91
CA LYS A 12 14.99 40.28 15.89
C LYS A 12 13.80 40.81 16.67
N ASP A 13 13.86 42.07 17.11
CA ASP A 13 12.78 42.70 17.85
C ASP A 13 11.54 42.88 16.96
N ASP A 14 11.75 43.18 15.67
CA ASP A 14 10.68 43.28 14.68
C ASP A 14 9.95 41.95 14.46
N ILE A 15 10.66 40.82 14.50
CA ILE A 15 10.06 39.47 14.34
C ILE A 15 9.12 39.16 15.49
N TYR A 16 9.51 39.43 16.73
CA TYR A 16 8.67 39.14 17.89
C TYR A 16 7.41 40.02 17.91
N GLN A 17 7.55 41.29 17.54
CA GLN A 17 6.40 42.19 17.35
C GLN A 17 5.45 41.68 16.26
N TRP A 18 5.97 41.22 15.12
CA TRP A 18 5.14 40.63 14.07
C TRP A 18 4.45 39.34 14.52
N ILE A 19 5.10 38.50 15.34
CA ILE A 19 4.47 37.30 15.90
C ILE A 19 3.31 37.68 16.81
N GLU A 20 3.50 38.64 17.71
CA GLU A 20 2.44 39.11 18.62
C GLU A 20 1.28 39.74 17.86
N GLU A 21 1.58 40.58 16.86
CA GLU A 21 0.59 41.19 15.98
C GLU A 21 -0.21 40.12 15.21
N TYR A 22 0.47 39.11 14.67
CA TYR A 22 -0.16 38.00 13.98
C TYR A 22 -1.09 37.21 14.90
N GLN A 23 -0.66 36.88 16.12
CA GLN A 23 -1.48 36.14 17.09
C GLN A 23 -2.72 36.91 17.52
N ARG A 24 -2.63 38.24 17.64
CA ARG A 24 -3.74 39.10 18.05
C ARG A 24 -4.74 39.36 16.93
N THR A 25 -4.26 39.57 15.71
CA THR A 25 -5.07 40.09 14.60
C THR A 25 -5.42 39.05 13.53
N GLY A 26 -4.63 37.99 13.42
CA GLY A 26 -4.72 37.06 12.29
C GLY A 26 -4.43 37.70 10.93
N SER A 27 -3.74 38.85 10.89
CA SER A 27 -3.49 39.61 9.66
C SER A 27 -2.72 38.79 8.62
N GLU A 28 -3.30 38.65 7.43
CA GLU A 28 -2.69 37.94 6.30
C GLU A 28 -1.37 38.60 5.86
N GLU A 29 -1.29 39.94 5.91
CA GLU A 29 -0.07 40.66 5.51
C GLU A 29 1.11 40.32 6.42
N VAL A 30 0.86 40.27 7.74
CA VAL A 30 1.87 39.93 8.74
C VAL A 30 2.27 38.46 8.61
N GLN A 31 1.30 37.58 8.37
CA GLN A 31 1.55 36.17 8.10
C GLN A 31 2.49 35.98 6.90
N VAL A 32 2.23 36.68 5.78
CA VAL A 32 3.07 36.59 4.57
C VAL A 32 4.50 37.05 4.85
N ARG A 33 4.70 38.10 5.65
CA ARG A 33 6.04 38.57 6.03
C ARG A 33 6.78 37.54 6.88
N LEU A 34 6.13 36.98 7.89
CA LEU A 34 6.70 35.94 8.76
C LEU A 34 7.05 34.67 7.97
N VAL A 35 6.16 34.21 7.10
CA VAL A 35 6.39 33.03 6.25
C VAL A 35 7.59 33.25 5.33
N LYS A 36 7.69 34.40 4.66
CA LYS A 36 8.86 34.73 3.81
C LYS A 36 10.16 34.75 4.59
N HIS A 37 10.14 35.28 5.82
CA HIS A 37 11.31 35.33 6.68
C HIS A 37 11.83 33.92 7.03
N PHE A 38 10.94 33.01 7.42
CA PHE A 38 11.31 31.65 7.82
C PHE A 38 11.33 30.64 6.68
N GLU A 39 11.07 31.06 5.44
CA GLU A 39 10.97 30.17 4.29
C GLU A 39 12.22 29.32 4.09
N ALA A 40 13.39 29.96 4.12
CA ALA A 40 14.67 29.31 3.95
C ALA A 40 14.97 28.30 5.06
N LEU A 41 14.56 28.60 6.31
CA LEU A 41 14.69 27.69 7.44
C LEU A 41 13.88 26.41 7.19
N VAL A 42 12.59 26.53 6.88
CA VAL A 42 11.72 25.37 6.62
C VAL A 42 12.25 24.56 5.44
N ARG A 43 12.64 25.22 4.34
CA ARG A 43 13.21 24.55 3.17
C ARG A 43 14.48 23.76 3.51
N SER A 44 15.33 24.32 4.37
CA SER A 44 16.54 23.62 4.85
C SER A 44 16.22 22.41 5.73
N LEU A 45 15.15 22.48 6.53
CA LEU A 45 14.70 21.38 7.37
C LEU A 45 14.11 20.27 6.51
N SER A 46 13.18 20.58 5.61
CA SER A 46 12.51 19.60 4.75
C SER A 46 13.48 18.84 3.84
N ARG A 47 14.47 19.53 3.24
CA ARG A 47 15.50 18.89 2.41
C ARG A 47 16.32 17.81 3.14
N LYS A 48 16.59 17.99 4.44
CA LYS A 48 17.28 16.98 5.26
C LYS A 48 16.51 15.67 5.35
N PHE A 49 15.18 15.72 5.25
CA PHE A 49 14.30 14.55 5.33
C PHE A 49 13.92 13.98 3.96
N SER A 50 13.89 14.81 2.91
CA SER A 50 13.60 14.36 1.55
C SER A 50 14.65 13.37 1.02
N LYS A 51 15.95 13.60 1.29
CA LYS A 51 17.06 12.77 0.76
C LYS A 51 16.95 12.49 -0.76
N GLY A 52 16.42 13.45 -1.53
CA GLY A 52 16.26 13.34 -2.98
C GLY A 52 15.06 12.50 -3.45
N ARG A 53 14.03 12.37 -2.62
CA ARG A 53 12.79 11.62 -2.95
C ARG A 53 11.74 12.55 -3.56
N GLU A 54 10.72 11.94 -4.17
CA GLU A 54 9.58 12.63 -4.84
C GLU A 54 8.82 13.62 -3.95
N TYR A 55 8.91 13.49 -2.63
CA TYR A 55 8.09 14.28 -1.68
C TYR A 55 8.75 15.59 -1.21
N ASP A 56 9.79 16.13 -1.85
CA ASP A 56 10.48 17.35 -1.34
C ASP A 56 9.54 18.54 -1.15
N GLU A 57 8.70 18.81 -2.15
CA GLU A 57 7.69 19.88 -2.10
C GLU A 57 6.61 19.60 -1.06
N ASP A 58 6.16 18.35 -0.94
CA ASP A 58 5.17 17.97 0.09
C ASP A 58 5.73 18.16 1.51
N LEU A 59 6.98 17.77 1.75
CA LEU A 59 7.65 17.96 3.03
C LEU A 59 7.89 19.45 3.33
N PHE A 60 8.12 20.27 2.31
CA PHE A 60 8.20 21.71 2.46
C PHE A 60 6.85 22.29 2.89
N GLN A 61 5.75 21.91 2.24
CA GLN A 61 4.39 22.34 2.58
C GLN A 61 3.97 21.89 3.99
N VAL A 62 4.24 20.64 4.36
CA VAL A 62 4.00 20.15 5.72
C VAL A 62 4.82 20.93 6.74
N GLY A 63 6.07 21.26 6.40
CA GLY A 63 6.91 22.11 7.23
C GLY A 63 6.34 23.51 7.41
N MET A 64 5.72 24.08 6.37
CA MET A 64 5.02 25.37 6.45
C MET A 64 3.81 25.32 7.37
N VAL A 65 3.02 24.24 7.32
CA VAL A 65 1.91 24.03 8.27
C VAL A 65 2.46 23.97 9.71
N GLY A 66 3.58 23.28 9.92
CA GLY A 66 4.27 23.24 11.21
C GLY A 66 4.77 24.60 11.68
N LEU A 67 5.26 25.45 10.77
CA LEU A 67 5.67 26.81 11.07
C LEU A 67 4.48 27.67 11.51
N LEU A 68 3.35 27.63 10.78
CA LEU A 68 2.14 28.36 11.15
C LEU A 68 1.61 27.91 12.51
N ALA A 69 1.62 26.60 12.78
CA ALA A 69 1.25 26.06 14.09
C ALA A 69 2.20 26.53 15.21
N ALA A 70 3.50 26.69 14.92
CA ALA A 70 4.47 27.22 15.87
C ALA A 70 4.26 28.73 16.11
N LEU A 71 4.00 29.52 15.07
CA LEU A 71 3.69 30.95 15.17
C LEU A 71 2.47 31.19 16.06
N ASN A 72 1.43 30.36 15.94
CA ASN A 72 0.22 30.48 16.76
C ASN A 72 0.40 30.07 18.24
N ARG A 73 1.43 29.27 18.56
CA ARG A 73 1.62 28.68 19.91
C ARG A 73 2.81 29.23 20.68
N TYR A 74 3.66 30.01 20.02
CA TYR A 74 4.85 30.57 20.65
C TYR A 74 4.47 31.59 21.72
N ASN A 75 5.15 31.54 22.86
CA ASN A 75 5.04 32.54 23.92
C ASN A 75 6.47 32.93 24.36
N GLU A 76 6.77 34.22 24.30
CA GLU A 76 8.07 34.79 24.63
C GLU A 76 8.39 34.73 26.14
N GLU A 77 7.38 34.68 27.01
CA GLU A 77 7.55 34.61 28.48
C GLU A 77 8.37 33.39 28.93
N PHE A 78 8.44 32.34 28.11
CA PHE A 78 9.26 31.15 28.38
C PHE A 78 10.77 31.36 28.15
N GLY A 79 11.19 32.55 27.68
CA GLY A 79 12.59 32.96 27.57
C GLY A 79 13.42 32.16 26.56
N ARG A 80 12.78 31.52 25.58
CA ARG A 80 13.45 30.76 24.50
C ARG A 80 13.19 31.46 23.18
N SER A 81 14.18 31.47 22.28
CA SER A 81 13.99 32.04 20.95
C SER A 81 12.89 31.31 20.17
N PHE A 82 12.23 32.02 19.26
CA PHE A 82 11.19 31.44 18.41
C PHE A 82 11.70 30.21 17.64
N GLU A 83 12.91 30.28 17.07
CA GLU A 83 13.49 29.19 16.28
C GLU A 83 13.71 27.93 17.14
N SER A 84 14.10 28.11 18.41
CA SER A 84 14.30 27.01 19.35
C SER A 84 12.99 26.26 19.66
N PHE A 85 11.84 26.93 19.54
CA PHE A 85 10.51 26.33 19.69
C PHE A 85 9.94 25.80 18.36
N ALA A 86 10.14 26.55 17.27
CA ALA A 86 9.58 26.25 15.97
C ALA A 86 10.25 25.04 15.32
N VAL A 87 11.58 24.92 15.42
CA VAL A 87 12.33 23.82 14.77
C VAL A 87 11.84 22.43 15.22
N PRO A 88 11.71 22.11 16.53
CA PRO A 88 11.13 20.83 16.96
C PRO A 88 9.70 20.60 16.47
N THR A 89 8.88 21.66 16.41
CA THR A 89 7.49 21.59 15.95
C THR A 89 7.42 21.25 14.46
N ILE A 90 8.16 21.99 13.63
CA ILE A 90 8.26 21.77 12.18
C ILE A 90 8.78 20.36 11.88
N VAL A 91 9.88 19.96 12.53
CA VAL A 91 10.46 18.62 12.36
C VAL A 91 9.48 17.51 12.81
N GLY A 92 8.71 17.76 13.87
CA GLY A 92 7.67 16.85 14.34
C GLY A 92 6.60 16.61 13.28
N GLU A 93 6.07 17.67 12.68
CA GLU A 93 5.07 17.58 11.60
C GLU A 93 5.61 16.86 10.36
N ILE A 94 6.83 17.19 9.92
CA ILE A 94 7.51 16.52 8.80
C ILE A 94 7.65 15.01 9.09
N LYS A 95 8.14 14.63 10.28
CA LYS A 95 8.27 13.23 10.67
C LYS A 95 6.92 12.51 10.72
N ARG A 96 5.88 13.18 11.20
CA ARG A 96 4.52 12.64 11.25
C ARG A 96 4.00 12.35 9.85
N PHE A 97 4.16 13.28 8.92
CA PHE A 97 3.77 13.08 7.52
C PHE A 97 4.50 11.88 6.90
N ILE A 98 5.83 11.80 7.03
CA ILE A 98 6.61 10.67 6.50
C ILE A 98 6.10 9.33 7.05
N ARG A 99 5.84 9.28 8.36
CA ARG A 99 5.34 8.07 9.02
C ARG A 99 3.95 7.66 8.53
N ASP A 100 3.08 8.63 8.26
CA ASP A 100 1.66 8.38 8.03
C ASP A 100 1.27 8.31 6.55
N LYS A 101 2.03 8.97 5.66
CA LYS A 101 1.65 9.19 4.25
C LYS A 101 2.64 8.64 3.22
N THR A 102 3.86 8.26 3.60
CA THR A 102 4.87 7.79 2.63
C THR A 102 4.89 6.27 2.46
N TRP A 103 4.22 5.50 3.31
CA TRP A 103 4.15 4.05 3.15
C TRP A 103 3.20 3.66 2.01
N SER A 104 3.67 2.85 1.06
CA SER A 104 2.83 2.32 -0.03
C SER A 104 1.69 1.43 0.47
N VAL A 105 1.84 0.82 1.65
CA VAL A 105 0.83 -0.04 2.28
C VAL A 105 0.62 0.36 3.74
N HIS A 106 -0.61 0.23 4.23
CA HIS A 106 -0.92 0.50 5.62
C HIS A 106 -0.30 -0.58 6.52
N VAL A 107 0.68 -0.21 7.35
CA VAL A 107 1.29 -1.11 8.33
C VAL A 107 0.94 -0.75 9.77
N PRO A 108 0.82 -1.74 10.68
CA PRO A 108 0.61 -1.51 12.11
C PRO A 108 1.67 -0.59 12.73
N ARG A 109 1.26 0.16 13.76
CA ARG A 109 2.14 1.12 14.46
C ARG A 109 3.37 0.45 15.09
N ARG A 110 3.21 -0.76 15.64
CA ARG A 110 4.30 -1.56 16.21
C ARG A 110 5.45 -1.73 15.22
N ILE A 111 5.16 -2.07 13.96
CA ILE A 111 6.14 -2.22 12.88
C ILE A 111 6.87 -0.90 12.59
N LYS A 112 6.13 0.22 12.52
CA LYS A 112 6.71 1.55 12.29
C LYS A 112 7.68 1.99 13.40
N GLU A 113 7.42 1.56 14.63
CA GLU A 113 8.27 1.87 15.79
C GLU A 113 9.44 0.90 15.95
N LEU A 114 9.24 -0.39 15.61
CA LEU A 114 10.25 -1.44 15.73
C LEU A 114 11.28 -1.39 14.59
N GLY A 115 10.88 -1.06 13.36
CA GLY A 115 11.80 -1.01 12.20
C GLY A 115 13.03 -0.12 12.40
N PRO A 116 12.89 1.14 12.86
CA PRO A 116 14.03 2.00 13.19
C PRO A 116 14.90 1.46 14.32
N LYS A 117 14.32 0.72 15.28
CA LYS A 117 15.07 0.09 16.37
C LYS A 117 15.88 -1.11 15.86
N ILE A 118 15.28 -1.96 15.02
CA ILE A 118 15.97 -3.07 14.34
C ILE A 118 17.17 -2.55 13.56
N LYS A 119 17.02 -1.48 12.78
CA LYS A 119 18.14 -0.91 12.03
C LYS A 119 19.28 -0.45 12.95
N LYS A 120 18.97 0.27 14.03
CA LYS A 120 19.97 0.72 15.00
C LYS A 120 20.64 -0.44 15.73
N ALA A 121 19.89 -1.47 16.10
CA ALA A 121 20.40 -2.67 16.74
C ALA A 121 21.33 -3.44 15.78
N ALA A 122 20.91 -3.60 14.52
CA ALA A 122 21.74 -4.23 13.50
C ALA A 122 23.05 -3.46 13.28
N ASP A 123 23.01 -2.14 13.20
CA ASP A 123 24.21 -1.29 13.06
C ASP A 123 25.14 -1.43 14.28
N ALA A 124 24.59 -1.41 15.50
CA ALA A 124 25.36 -1.56 16.74
C ALA A 124 26.01 -2.94 16.87
N LEU A 125 25.24 -4.01 16.66
CA LEU A 125 25.73 -5.39 16.70
C LEU A 125 26.74 -5.67 15.59
N THR A 126 26.60 -5.05 14.40
CA THR A 126 27.58 -5.19 13.33
C THR A 126 28.96 -4.64 13.74
N ILE A 127 28.97 -3.51 14.45
CA ILE A 127 30.21 -2.91 14.98
C ILE A 127 30.82 -3.83 16.04
N GLU A 128 30.01 -4.38 16.95
CA GLU A 128 30.48 -5.24 18.04
C GLU A 128 30.97 -6.61 17.55
N LEU A 129 30.19 -7.29 16.72
CA LEU A 129 30.44 -8.65 16.25
C LEU A 129 31.40 -8.71 15.06
N GLN A 130 31.70 -7.58 14.42
CA GLN A 130 32.51 -7.48 13.19
C GLN A 130 31.97 -8.36 12.04
N ARG A 131 30.66 -8.63 12.05
CA ARG A 131 29.91 -9.36 11.02
C ARG A 131 28.45 -8.92 11.05
N SER A 132 27.69 -9.32 10.03
CA SER A 132 26.23 -9.13 10.08
C SER A 132 25.63 -9.97 11.22
N PRO A 133 24.76 -9.37 12.07
CA PRO A 133 24.09 -10.10 13.14
C PRO A 133 23.00 -11.03 12.60
N TYR A 134 22.77 -12.14 13.32
CA TYR A 134 21.65 -13.02 13.09
C TYR A 134 20.36 -12.44 13.68
N VAL A 135 19.21 -12.95 13.21
CA VAL A 135 17.88 -12.50 13.65
C VAL A 135 17.69 -12.69 15.16
N HIS A 136 18.09 -13.83 15.72
CA HIS A 136 18.02 -14.10 17.16
C HIS A 136 18.88 -13.13 17.99
N GLU A 137 20.03 -12.68 17.47
CA GLU A 137 20.91 -11.72 18.16
C GLU A 137 20.25 -10.33 18.22
N ILE A 138 19.58 -9.92 17.14
CA ILE A 138 18.80 -8.68 17.09
C ILE A 138 17.60 -8.76 18.04
N ALA A 139 16.89 -9.89 18.03
CA ALA A 139 15.73 -10.14 18.88
C ALA A 139 16.12 -10.06 20.37
N GLN A 140 17.21 -10.73 20.74
CA GLN A 140 17.75 -10.68 22.10
C GLN A 140 18.19 -9.29 22.51
N TYR A 141 18.87 -8.55 21.64
CA TYR A 141 19.31 -7.17 21.92
C TYR A 141 18.14 -6.20 22.12
N LEU A 142 17.02 -6.44 21.43
CA LEU A 142 15.82 -5.60 21.49
C LEU A 142 14.76 -6.09 22.48
N GLU A 143 14.97 -7.24 23.11
CA GLU A 143 14.02 -7.90 24.02
C GLU A 143 12.65 -8.14 23.37
N VAL A 144 12.65 -8.66 22.14
CA VAL A 144 11.45 -9.00 21.35
C VAL A 144 11.56 -10.42 20.81
N GLU A 145 10.44 -10.98 20.34
CA GLU A 145 10.44 -12.30 19.69
C GLU A 145 11.07 -12.25 18.29
N GLU A 146 11.72 -13.33 17.86
CA GLU A 146 12.33 -13.42 16.53
C GLU A 146 11.30 -13.23 15.40
N GLU A 147 10.09 -13.73 15.60
CA GLU A 147 8.97 -13.58 14.66
C GLU A 147 8.62 -12.10 14.42
N GLU A 148 8.63 -11.29 15.48
CA GLU A 148 8.36 -9.85 15.36
C GLU A 148 9.46 -9.11 14.59
N VAL A 149 10.71 -9.56 14.72
CA VAL A 149 11.84 -9.03 13.96
C VAL A 149 11.70 -9.39 12.49
N LEU A 150 11.42 -10.66 12.18
CA LEU A 150 11.22 -11.14 10.81
C LEU A 150 10.06 -10.44 10.11
N GLU A 151 8.91 -10.37 10.76
CA GLU A 151 7.73 -9.67 10.25
C GLU A 151 8.04 -8.20 9.96
N THR A 152 8.71 -7.52 10.90
CA THR A 152 9.06 -6.11 10.74
C THR A 152 10.09 -5.89 9.63
N MET A 153 11.07 -6.78 9.49
CA MET A 153 12.05 -6.73 8.40
C MET A 153 11.39 -6.91 7.04
N GLU A 154 10.45 -7.84 6.92
CA GLU A 154 9.73 -8.09 5.67
C GLU A 154 8.83 -6.91 5.31
N MET A 155 8.04 -6.41 6.27
CA MET A 155 7.16 -5.27 6.05
C MET A 155 7.95 -3.97 5.79
N SER A 156 9.15 -3.83 6.33
CA SER A 156 10.02 -2.68 6.04
C SER A 156 10.47 -2.62 4.58
N LYS A 157 10.53 -3.75 3.87
CA LYS A 157 10.80 -3.78 2.41
C LYS A 157 9.64 -3.17 1.62
N SER A 158 8.41 -3.29 2.13
CA SER A 158 7.19 -2.73 1.55
C SER A 158 7.02 -1.22 1.78
N TYR A 159 8.04 -0.54 2.35
CA TYR A 159 8.02 0.92 2.50
C TYR A 159 7.85 1.64 1.16
N GLN A 160 8.43 1.10 0.08
CA GLN A 160 8.20 1.52 -1.30
C GLN A 160 7.90 0.28 -2.14
N ALA A 161 6.65 0.17 -2.61
CA ALA A 161 6.31 -0.86 -3.58
C ALA A 161 7.15 -0.68 -4.86
N LEU A 162 7.64 -1.78 -5.41
CA LEU A 162 8.29 -1.77 -6.71
C LEU A 162 7.24 -1.50 -7.79
N SER A 163 7.55 -0.60 -8.72
CA SER A 163 6.68 -0.32 -9.87
C SER A 163 6.64 -1.54 -10.78
N VAL A 164 5.43 -1.99 -11.14
CA VAL A 164 5.22 -3.04 -12.14
C VAL A 164 5.69 -2.62 -13.54
N ASN A 165 5.74 -1.31 -13.81
CA ASN A 165 6.24 -0.73 -15.04
C ASN A 165 7.76 -0.50 -15.03
N ARG A 166 8.48 -1.04 -14.03
CA ARG A 166 9.94 -0.95 -14.03
C ARG A 166 10.47 -1.79 -15.19
N SER A 167 11.08 -1.11 -16.17
CA SER A 167 11.80 -1.77 -17.27
C SER A 167 12.99 -2.53 -16.72
N LEU A 168 13.13 -3.78 -17.14
CA LEU A 168 14.33 -4.59 -17.00
C LEU A 168 15.08 -4.52 -18.33
N GLU A 169 16.40 -4.35 -18.26
CA GLU A 169 17.23 -4.48 -19.46
C GLU A 169 17.12 -5.93 -19.94
N ALA A 170 16.42 -6.15 -21.05
CA ALA A 170 16.43 -7.43 -21.74
C ALA A 170 17.73 -7.55 -22.54
N ASP A 171 18.26 -8.77 -22.63
CA ASP A 171 19.45 -9.11 -23.43
C ASP A 171 19.35 -8.60 -24.88
N GLN A 172 20.54 -8.43 -25.49
CA GLN A 172 20.99 -7.95 -26.81
C GLN A 172 20.00 -7.61 -27.98
N GLU A 173 18.72 -7.98 -27.94
CA GLU A 173 17.68 -7.72 -28.96
C GLU A 173 16.78 -6.50 -28.66
N GLY A 174 16.99 -5.79 -27.55
CA GLY A 174 16.54 -4.39 -27.41
C GLY A 174 15.05 -4.15 -27.14
N GLY A 175 14.31 -5.16 -26.66
CA GLY A 175 12.96 -4.95 -26.12
C GLY A 175 13.00 -4.51 -24.64
N GLU A 176 12.30 -3.45 -24.26
CA GLU A 176 12.05 -3.18 -22.84
C GLU A 176 11.00 -4.17 -22.33
N VAL A 177 11.39 -5.05 -21.39
CA VAL A 177 10.46 -5.95 -20.69
C VAL A 177 10.17 -5.34 -19.33
N THR A 178 8.89 -5.21 -18.96
CA THR A 178 8.52 -4.72 -17.64
C THR A 178 8.39 -5.85 -16.63
N LEU A 179 8.43 -5.54 -15.33
CA LEU A 179 8.12 -6.54 -14.30
C LEU A 179 6.73 -7.16 -14.46
N LEU A 180 5.76 -6.40 -14.96
CA LEU A 180 4.40 -6.90 -15.20
C LEU A 180 4.37 -8.00 -16.26
N ASP A 181 5.18 -7.88 -17.30
CA ASP A 181 5.23 -8.85 -18.41
C ASP A 181 5.76 -10.22 -17.97
N LEU A 182 6.52 -10.26 -16.87
CA LEU A 182 7.03 -11.50 -16.26
C LEU A 182 6.02 -12.18 -15.32
N VAL A 183 4.95 -11.49 -14.93
CA VAL A 183 3.94 -12.05 -14.03
C VAL A 183 2.96 -12.86 -14.86
N GLY A 184 3.11 -14.20 -14.79
CA GLY A 184 2.15 -15.13 -15.35
C GLY A 184 0.78 -15.04 -14.64
N ASN A 185 -0.28 -15.35 -15.38
CA ASN A 185 -1.62 -15.52 -14.82
C ASN A 185 -2.11 -16.94 -15.13
N ASP A 186 -2.95 -17.49 -14.25
CA ASP A 186 -3.62 -18.76 -14.52
C ASP A 186 -4.68 -18.55 -15.61
N ASP A 187 -4.50 -19.21 -16.77
CA ASP A 187 -5.48 -19.20 -17.85
C ASP A 187 -6.51 -20.30 -17.66
N THR A 188 -7.68 -19.95 -17.12
CA THR A 188 -8.80 -20.88 -16.95
C THR A 188 -9.49 -21.26 -18.27
N GLY A 189 -9.16 -20.58 -19.39
CA GLY A 189 -9.80 -20.79 -20.68
C GLY A 189 -9.57 -22.18 -21.25
N TYR A 190 -8.38 -22.75 -21.06
CA TYR A 190 -8.06 -24.11 -21.50
C TYR A 190 -8.86 -25.16 -20.74
N GLU A 191 -8.96 -25.04 -19.42
CA GLU A 191 -9.74 -25.97 -18.59
C GLU A 191 -11.24 -25.89 -18.93
N GLN A 192 -11.77 -24.68 -19.13
CA GLN A 192 -13.16 -24.50 -19.55
C GLN A 192 -13.44 -25.05 -20.95
N ALA A 193 -12.51 -24.89 -21.89
CA ALA A 193 -12.64 -25.43 -23.24
C ALA A 193 -12.67 -26.96 -23.22
N ASP A 194 -11.77 -27.60 -22.47
CA ASP A 194 -11.71 -29.05 -22.32
C ASP A 194 -12.99 -29.60 -21.65
N GLN A 195 -13.42 -28.99 -20.54
CA GLN A 195 -14.68 -29.33 -19.87
C GLN A 195 -15.89 -29.21 -20.81
N ARG A 196 -15.94 -28.17 -21.64
CA ARG A 196 -17.02 -27.99 -22.62
C ARG A 196 -17.01 -29.06 -23.70
N MET A 197 -15.84 -29.40 -24.24
CA MET A 197 -15.70 -30.46 -25.25
C MET A 197 -16.15 -31.82 -24.70
N LEU A 198 -15.74 -32.13 -23.47
CA LEU A 198 -16.14 -33.35 -22.76
C LEU A 198 -17.66 -33.39 -22.50
N LEU A 199 -18.25 -32.26 -22.11
CA LEU A 199 -19.69 -32.14 -21.89
C LEU A 199 -20.49 -32.29 -23.20
N GLU A 200 -20.04 -31.67 -24.30
CA GLU A 200 -20.70 -31.79 -25.61
C GLU A 200 -20.76 -33.24 -26.11
N LYS A 201 -19.69 -34.02 -25.91
CA LYS A 201 -19.69 -35.47 -26.19
C LYS A 201 -20.65 -36.22 -25.28
N ALA A 202 -20.59 -35.99 -23.97
CA ALA A 202 -21.43 -36.68 -22.98
C ALA A 202 -22.93 -36.45 -23.22
N PHE A 203 -23.31 -35.26 -23.68
CA PHE A 203 -24.70 -34.90 -23.99
C PHE A 203 -25.31 -35.70 -25.14
N GLN A 204 -24.51 -36.37 -25.99
CA GLN A 204 -25.02 -37.23 -27.06
C GLN A 204 -25.71 -38.51 -26.53
N VAL A 205 -25.39 -38.95 -25.31
CA VAL A 205 -25.99 -40.15 -24.68
C VAL A 205 -27.40 -39.87 -24.13
N LEU A 206 -27.76 -38.59 -23.95
CA LEU A 206 -29.05 -38.18 -23.45
C LEU A 206 -30.10 -38.16 -24.55
N ASN A 207 -31.31 -38.61 -24.21
CA ASN A 207 -32.46 -38.40 -25.10
C ASN A 207 -32.98 -36.95 -25.00
N GLU A 208 -33.78 -36.53 -25.97
CA GLU A 208 -34.32 -35.16 -26.02
C GLU A 208 -35.08 -34.78 -24.74
N ARG A 209 -35.80 -35.72 -24.12
CA ARG A 209 -36.54 -35.46 -22.90
C ARG A 209 -35.64 -35.21 -21.69
N GLU A 210 -34.51 -35.92 -21.61
CA GLU A 210 -33.48 -35.71 -20.59
C GLU A 210 -32.76 -34.37 -20.81
N LYS A 211 -32.46 -34.01 -22.06
CA LYS A 211 -31.88 -32.70 -22.42
C LYS A 211 -32.81 -31.54 -22.03
N GLU A 212 -34.10 -31.62 -22.36
CA GLU A 212 -35.11 -30.61 -21.98
C GLU A 212 -35.16 -30.38 -20.47
N ILE A 213 -35.09 -31.45 -19.68
CA ILE A 213 -35.10 -31.37 -18.21
C ILE A 213 -33.81 -30.71 -17.68
N LEU A 214 -32.64 -31.05 -18.24
CA LEU A 214 -31.40 -30.39 -17.85
C LEU A 214 -31.37 -28.91 -18.28
N GLN A 215 -31.91 -28.58 -19.45
CA GLN A 215 -32.05 -27.20 -19.91
C GLN A 215 -32.92 -26.38 -18.94
N CYS A 216 -34.11 -26.89 -18.57
CA CYS A 216 -34.99 -26.22 -17.62
C CYS A 216 -34.34 -26.06 -16.24
N THR A 217 -33.66 -27.08 -15.74
CA THR A 217 -33.14 -27.09 -14.36
C THR A 217 -31.80 -26.38 -14.18
N TYR A 218 -30.87 -26.50 -15.14
CA TYR A 218 -29.50 -25.97 -15.03
C TYR A 218 -29.23 -24.74 -15.90
N TYR A 219 -29.96 -24.56 -17.01
CA TYR A 219 -29.78 -23.39 -17.87
C TYR A 219 -30.80 -22.29 -17.55
N GLU A 220 -32.06 -22.68 -17.35
CA GLU A 220 -33.15 -21.75 -17.00
C GLU A 220 -33.37 -21.61 -15.48
N ASN A 221 -32.66 -22.39 -14.65
CA ASN A 221 -32.75 -22.39 -13.19
C ASN A 221 -34.16 -22.62 -12.61
N LEU A 222 -35.02 -23.36 -13.32
CA LEU A 222 -36.36 -23.71 -12.86
C LEU A 222 -36.31 -24.80 -11.80
N SER A 223 -37.17 -24.71 -10.78
CA SER A 223 -37.35 -25.79 -9.82
C SER A 223 -37.93 -27.04 -10.49
N GLN A 224 -37.78 -28.22 -9.86
CA GLN A 224 -38.36 -29.46 -10.37
C GLN A 224 -39.89 -29.41 -10.47
N LYS A 225 -40.54 -28.57 -9.66
CA LYS A 225 -41.99 -28.35 -9.70
C LYS A 225 -42.36 -27.53 -10.94
N GLU A 226 -41.71 -26.39 -11.15
CA GLU A 226 -41.92 -25.51 -12.31
C GLU A 226 -41.56 -26.21 -13.63
N THR A 227 -40.48 -27.00 -13.63
CA THR A 227 -40.10 -27.86 -14.76
C THR A 227 -41.18 -28.90 -15.06
N GLY A 228 -41.79 -29.48 -14.02
CA GLY A 228 -42.90 -30.43 -14.17
C GLY A 228 -44.15 -29.78 -14.76
N GLU A 229 -44.49 -28.58 -14.29
CA GLU A 229 -45.60 -27.77 -14.82
C GLU A 229 -45.35 -27.40 -16.29
N LYS A 230 -44.13 -26.94 -16.64
CA LYS A 230 -43.74 -26.58 -18.00
C LYS A 230 -43.75 -27.76 -18.97
N LEU A 231 -43.33 -28.95 -18.51
CA LEU A 231 -43.21 -30.14 -19.35
C LEU A 231 -44.43 -31.07 -19.28
N GLY A 232 -45.45 -30.74 -18.48
CA GLY A 232 -46.68 -31.55 -18.33
C GLY A 232 -46.47 -32.88 -17.61
N ILE A 233 -45.51 -32.96 -16.69
CA ILE A 233 -45.19 -34.18 -15.92
C ILE A 233 -45.10 -33.89 -14.42
N SER A 234 -45.26 -34.91 -13.57
CA SER A 234 -45.14 -34.71 -12.12
C SER A 234 -43.70 -34.36 -11.69
N GLN A 235 -43.55 -33.57 -10.64
CA GLN A 235 -42.25 -33.23 -10.04
C GLN A 235 -41.41 -34.48 -9.72
N MET A 236 -42.06 -35.56 -9.26
CA MET A 236 -41.38 -36.82 -8.98
C MET A 236 -40.87 -37.52 -10.25
N HIS A 237 -41.55 -37.35 -11.38
CA HIS A 237 -41.10 -37.82 -12.68
C HIS A 237 -39.89 -36.99 -13.17
N VAL A 238 -39.93 -35.66 -13.03
CA VAL A 238 -38.77 -34.79 -13.30
C VAL A 238 -37.55 -35.23 -12.50
N SER A 239 -37.71 -35.46 -11.19
CA SER A 239 -36.62 -35.90 -10.31
C SER A 239 -35.99 -37.22 -10.77
N ARG A 240 -36.82 -38.21 -11.16
CA ARG A 240 -36.35 -39.50 -11.67
C ARG A 240 -35.58 -39.36 -12.98
N LEU A 241 -36.08 -38.57 -13.92
CA LEU A 241 -35.43 -38.34 -15.22
C LEU A 241 -34.14 -37.53 -15.07
N GLN A 242 -34.11 -36.51 -14.21
CA GLN A 242 -32.90 -35.74 -13.90
C GLN A 242 -31.81 -36.63 -13.29
N ARG A 243 -32.14 -37.48 -12.32
CA ARG A 243 -31.18 -38.46 -11.76
C ARG A 243 -30.65 -39.42 -12.82
N ARG A 244 -31.52 -39.93 -13.69
CA ARG A 244 -31.13 -40.83 -14.78
C ARG A 244 -30.19 -40.13 -15.78
N ALA A 245 -30.52 -38.89 -16.17
CA ALA A 245 -29.68 -38.09 -17.05
C ALA A 245 -28.29 -37.84 -16.45
N LEU A 246 -28.23 -37.41 -15.18
CA LEU A 246 -26.96 -37.21 -14.46
C LEU A 246 -26.15 -38.50 -14.32
N GLN A 247 -26.81 -39.65 -14.12
CA GLN A 247 -26.13 -40.94 -14.07
C GLN A 247 -25.53 -41.30 -15.43
N LYS A 248 -26.28 -41.14 -16.53
CA LYS A 248 -25.78 -41.34 -17.90
C LYS A 248 -24.57 -40.47 -18.22
N LEU A 249 -24.63 -39.17 -17.88
CA LEU A 249 -23.51 -38.25 -18.06
C LEU A 249 -22.29 -38.71 -17.27
N ARG A 250 -22.48 -39.10 -16.00
CA ARG A 250 -21.39 -39.60 -15.14
C ARG A 250 -20.75 -40.87 -15.69
N ASP A 251 -21.56 -41.79 -16.21
CA ASP A 251 -21.07 -43.04 -16.76
C ASP A 251 -20.33 -42.81 -18.08
N SER A 252 -20.80 -41.89 -18.94
CA SER A 252 -20.08 -41.55 -20.18
C SER A 252 -18.74 -40.88 -19.90
N ILE A 253 -18.69 -39.96 -18.93
CA ILE A 253 -17.45 -39.25 -18.56
C ILE A 253 -16.45 -40.21 -17.89
N ARG A 254 -16.94 -41.20 -17.13
CA ARG A 254 -16.09 -42.22 -16.48
C ARG A 254 -15.51 -43.28 -17.42
N ILE A 255 -16.01 -43.39 -18.65
CA ILE A 255 -15.52 -44.36 -19.65
C ILE A 255 -14.34 -43.77 -20.47
N GLU A 256 -14.14 -42.45 -20.49
CA GLU A 256 -13.02 -41.77 -21.17
C GLU A 256 -11.68 -41.58 -20.38
N PRO A 257 -11.32 -42.26 -19.27
CA PRO A 257 -9.94 -42.19 -18.76
C PRO A 257 -8.94 -43.06 -19.53
N THR A 258 -9.31 -43.68 -20.66
CA THR A 258 -8.47 -44.70 -21.34
C THR A 258 -8.04 -44.35 -22.76
N GLU A 259 -8.44 -43.21 -23.31
CA GLU A 259 -7.94 -42.73 -24.61
C GLU A 259 -7.12 -41.45 -24.42
N ILE A 260 -5.98 -41.59 -23.73
CA ILE A 260 -4.89 -40.61 -23.80
C ILE A 260 -3.62 -41.42 -24.11
N PHE A 261 -3.29 -41.47 -25.40
CA PHE A 261 -1.92 -41.56 -25.89
C PHE A 261 -1.46 -40.14 -26.22
#